data_AF-A0A178IHD7-F1
#
_entry.id   AF-A0A178IHD7-F1
#
_cell.length_a   1.000
_cell.length_b   1.000
_cell.length_c   1.000
_cell.angle_alpha   90.00
_cell.angle_beta   90.00
_cell.angle_gamma   90.00
#
_symmetry.space_group_name_H-M   'P 1'
#
loop_
_entity.id
_entity.type
_entity.pdbx_description
1 polymer ?
#
loop_
_entity_poly.entity_id
_entity_poly.type
_entity_poly.pdbx_seq_one_letter_code
_entity_poly.pdbx_strand_id
1 'polypeptide(L)'
;MCQGAEHNKLVAEADGLRYVKTGDVDDLRRPLITPEPDTLDQLLWKLDLESDPPKLLVNRDARPTWKAMTRSPYFIALVYPEVMRQMLTKVLLDPKNEYTDEDEDEGWKADWVKFARNLGGMEPLPHVGDRDDREIWIDSAVAAFSRHHKIRETLELAMNEEDNK
;
A
#
# COMPACT_ATOMS: atom_id res chain seq x y z
N MET A 1 5.94 -31.13 -52.65
CA MET A 1 5.03 -31.80 -51.67
C MET A 1 5.84 -31.98 -50.40
N CYS A 2 5.58 -31.40 -49.22
CA CYS A 2 4.54 -30.49 -48.72
C CYS A 2 5.20 -29.58 -47.67
N GLN A 3 4.72 -28.33 -47.57
CA GLN A 3 5.00 -27.40 -46.48
C GLN A 3 4.35 -27.88 -45.17
N GLY A 4 4.92 -27.44 -44.05
CA GLY A 4 4.26 -27.40 -42.75
C GLY A 4 5.02 -26.45 -41.82
N ALA A 5 4.43 -25.27 -41.55
CA ALA A 5 4.77 -24.41 -40.43
C ALA A 5 4.60 -25.19 -39.11
N GLU A 6 5.21 -24.79 -38.00
CA GLU A 6 4.52 -24.07 -36.93
C GLU A 6 5.57 -23.38 -36.03
N HIS A 7 5.32 -22.11 -35.73
CA HIS A 7 6.15 -21.26 -34.89
C HIS A 7 5.83 -21.52 -33.41
N ASN A 8 6.79 -22.00 -32.63
CA ASN A 8 6.66 -22.00 -31.17
C ASN A 8 6.99 -20.60 -30.62
N LYS A 9 6.06 -19.65 -30.81
CA LYS A 9 6.13 -18.33 -30.20
C LYS A 9 5.58 -18.42 -28.77
N LEU A 10 6.46 -18.50 -27.78
CA LEU A 10 6.08 -18.29 -26.39
C LEU A 10 5.95 -16.78 -26.17
N VAL A 11 4.71 -16.28 -26.15
CA VAL A 11 4.41 -14.93 -25.64
C VAL A 11 4.03 -15.11 -24.17
N ALA A 12 4.96 -14.79 -23.27
CA ALA A 12 4.66 -14.63 -21.86
C ALA A 12 4.41 -13.13 -21.60
N GLU A 13 3.15 -12.77 -21.43
CA GLU A 13 2.75 -11.46 -20.92
C GLU A 13 2.96 -11.48 -19.40
N ALA A 14 4.13 -11.05 -18.95
CA ALA A 14 4.50 -10.96 -17.54
C ALA A 14 4.12 -9.58 -16.99
N ASP A 15 2.83 -9.32 -16.86
CA ASP A 15 2.30 -8.05 -16.37
C ASP A 15 2.34 -8.01 -14.82
N GLY A 16 3.54 -7.81 -14.28
CA GLY A 16 3.73 -7.74 -12.83
C GLY A 16 5.14 -7.81 -12.26
N LEU A 17 6.19 -7.87 -13.07
CA LEU A 17 7.55 -7.83 -12.54
C LEU A 17 8.00 -6.37 -12.40
N ARG A 18 8.17 -5.92 -11.15
CA ARG A 18 9.05 -4.77 -10.89
C ARG A 18 10.45 -5.20 -11.32
N TYR A 19 11.11 -4.39 -12.16
CA TYR A 19 12.54 -4.53 -12.41
C TYR A 19 13.29 -4.32 -11.09
N VAL A 20 13.76 -5.40 -10.49
CA VAL A 20 14.78 -5.37 -9.44
C VAL A 20 16.11 -5.60 -10.14
N LYS A 21 17.07 -4.68 -9.95
CA LYS A 21 18.44 -4.88 -10.46
C LYS A 21 18.97 -6.20 -9.89
N THR A 22 19.39 -7.10 -10.78
CA THR A 22 20.06 -8.36 -10.43
C THR A 22 21.28 -8.05 -9.56
N GLY A 23 21.16 -8.29 -8.25
CA GLY A 23 22.22 -8.01 -7.28
C GLY A 23 21.72 -7.70 -5.86
N ASP A 24 20.46 -7.32 -5.68
CA ASP A 24 19.89 -7.17 -4.33
C ASP A 24 19.26 -8.50 -3.88
N VAL A 25 19.67 -8.94 -2.70
CA VAL A 25 19.10 -10.03 -1.90
C VAL A 25 17.59 -9.84 -1.78
N ASP A 26 16.84 -10.54 -2.62
CA ASP A 26 15.39 -10.62 -2.63
C ASP A 26 14.91 -11.65 -1.61
N ASP A 27 15.18 -11.39 -0.33
CA ASP A 27 14.72 -12.23 0.78
C ASP A 27 13.70 -11.43 1.62
N LEU A 28 12.42 -11.79 1.47
CA LEU A 28 11.35 -11.64 2.47
C LEU A 28 10.73 -10.25 2.74
N ARG A 29 10.55 -9.36 1.75
CA ARG A 29 9.68 -8.18 1.95
C ARG A 29 8.19 -8.56 1.91
N ARG A 30 7.61 -8.93 3.06
CA ARG A 30 6.17 -9.16 3.23
C ARG A 30 5.41 -7.82 3.09
N PRO A 31 4.36 -7.72 2.27
CA PRO A 31 3.53 -6.53 2.20
C PRO A 31 2.77 -6.30 3.52
N LEU A 32 2.70 -5.06 4.00
CA LEU A 32 1.97 -4.70 5.23
C LEU A 32 0.46 -4.94 5.13
N ILE A 33 -0.09 -4.77 3.93
CA ILE A 33 -1.50 -5.00 3.63
C ILE A 33 -1.63 -5.48 2.19
N THR A 34 -2.43 -6.52 1.98
CA THR A 34 -2.72 -7.07 0.66
C THR A 34 -4.17 -6.77 0.32
N PRO A 35 -4.46 -6.13 -0.82
CA PRO A 35 -5.84 -5.92 -1.24
C PRO A 35 -6.56 -7.25 -1.48
N GLU A 36 -7.74 -7.42 -0.87
CA GLU A 36 -8.59 -8.61 -0.99
C GLU A 36 -9.88 -8.26 -1.77
N PRO A 37 -10.27 -9.04 -2.79
CA PRO A 37 -11.48 -8.76 -3.56
C PRO A 37 -12.75 -9.08 -2.75
N ASP A 38 -13.72 -8.18 -2.77
CA ASP A 38 -15.02 -8.33 -2.11
C ASP A 38 -16.17 -7.71 -2.94
N THR A 39 -17.41 -8.04 -2.59
CA THR A 39 -18.62 -7.42 -3.14
C THR A 39 -18.91 -6.11 -2.41
N LEU A 40 -18.61 -4.98 -3.05
CA LEU A 40 -18.71 -3.65 -2.46
C LEU A 40 -19.76 -2.75 -3.15
N ASP A 41 -20.64 -3.33 -3.97
CA ASP A 41 -21.62 -2.60 -4.80
C ASP A 41 -20.96 -1.47 -5.61
N GLN A 42 -21.25 -0.19 -5.30
CA GLN A 42 -20.65 0.97 -5.98
C GLN A 42 -19.34 1.45 -5.35
N LEU A 43 -18.98 0.99 -4.15
CA LEU A 43 -17.73 1.38 -3.50
C LEU A 43 -16.56 0.67 -4.20
N LEU A 44 -15.47 1.38 -4.50
CA LEU A 44 -14.29 0.79 -5.14
C LEU A 44 -13.36 0.10 -4.14
N TRP A 45 -13.32 0.60 -2.91
CA TRP A 45 -12.51 0.04 -1.84
C TRP A 45 -13.12 0.38 -0.47
N LYS A 46 -12.76 -0.40 0.54
CA LYS A 46 -13.08 -0.18 1.94
C LYS A 46 -11.93 -0.71 2.80
N LEU A 47 -11.55 0.01 3.84
CA LEU A 47 -10.69 -0.54 4.88
C LEU A 47 -11.58 -1.13 5.99
N ASP A 48 -11.54 -2.44 6.15
CA ASP A 48 -12.21 -3.14 7.24
C ASP A 48 -11.32 -3.15 8.48
N LEU A 49 -11.56 -2.18 9.37
CA LEU A 49 -10.84 -2.00 10.62
C LEU A 49 -11.36 -2.91 11.75
N GLU A 50 -12.48 -3.61 11.56
CA GLU A 50 -13.04 -4.53 12.56
C GLU A 50 -12.40 -5.92 12.50
N SER A 51 -11.84 -6.30 11.34
CA SER A 51 -10.99 -7.48 11.21
C SER A 51 -9.67 -7.34 11.99
N ASP A 52 -9.12 -8.46 12.46
CA ASP A 52 -7.80 -8.52 13.11
C ASP A 52 -6.93 -9.61 12.44
N PRO A 53 -5.94 -9.25 11.60
CA PRO A 53 -5.54 -7.89 11.21
C PRO A 53 -6.59 -7.18 10.32
N PRO A 54 -6.59 -5.84 10.27
CA PRO A 54 -7.43 -5.08 9.35
C PRO A 54 -7.19 -5.44 7.87
N LYS A 55 -8.25 -5.33 7.05
CA LYS A 55 -8.23 -5.76 5.65
C LYS A 55 -8.55 -4.62 4.69
N LEU A 56 -7.77 -4.50 3.62
CA LEU A 56 -8.10 -3.62 2.50
C LEU A 56 -8.96 -4.39 1.50
N LEU A 57 -10.27 -4.14 1.55
CA LEU A 57 -11.23 -4.73 0.62
C LEU A 57 -11.30 -3.87 -0.64
N VAL A 58 -11.28 -4.53 -1.80
CA VAL A 58 -11.41 -3.87 -3.11
C VAL A 58 -12.54 -4.51 -3.89
N ASN A 59 -13.25 -3.69 -4.66
CA ASN A 59 -14.40 -4.16 -5.39
C ASN A 59 -13.98 -5.16 -6.46
N ARG A 60 -14.43 -6.40 -6.32
CA ARG A 60 -14.09 -7.49 -7.25
C ARG A 60 -14.56 -7.19 -8.68
N ASP A 61 -15.64 -6.43 -8.82
CA ASP A 61 -16.30 -6.13 -10.10
C ASP A 61 -15.74 -4.84 -10.75
N ALA A 62 -14.74 -4.19 -10.13
CA ALA A 62 -14.06 -3.03 -10.68
C ALA A 62 -13.38 -3.34 -12.03
N ARG A 63 -13.53 -2.42 -12.99
CA ARG A 63 -12.93 -2.52 -14.33
C ARG A 63 -11.68 -1.64 -14.47
N PRO A 64 -10.68 -2.03 -15.29
CA PRO A 64 -10.64 -3.22 -16.15
C PRO A 64 -10.48 -4.53 -15.36
N THR A 65 -9.75 -4.51 -14.25
CA THR A 65 -9.80 -5.53 -13.19
C THR A 65 -9.44 -4.86 -11.86
N TRP A 66 -9.87 -5.43 -10.72
CA TRP A 66 -9.47 -4.92 -9.41
C TRP A 66 -7.93 -4.92 -9.21
N LYS A 67 -7.22 -5.90 -9.80
CA LYS A 67 -5.75 -5.98 -9.74
C LYS A 67 -5.08 -4.84 -10.50
N ALA A 68 -5.62 -4.48 -11.67
CA ALA A 68 -5.13 -3.35 -12.45
C ALA A 68 -5.44 -2.03 -11.71
N MET A 69 -6.63 -1.91 -11.13
CA MET A 69 -7.03 -0.75 -10.35
C MET A 69 -6.09 -0.52 -9.16
N THR A 70 -5.78 -1.53 -8.35
CA THR A 70 -4.90 -1.38 -7.16
C THR A 70 -3.44 -1.06 -7.48
N ARG A 71 -3.03 -1.30 -8.73
CA ARG A 71 -1.71 -0.95 -9.27
C ARG A 71 -1.69 0.39 -10.01
N SER A 72 -2.86 0.99 -10.25
CA SER A 72 -2.95 2.26 -10.93
C SER A 72 -2.33 3.39 -10.10
N PRO A 73 -1.67 4.37 -10.74
CA PRO A 73 -1.15 5.55 -10.06
C PRO A 73 -2.24 6.31 -9.29
N TYR A 74 -3.46 6.37 -9.83
CA TYR A 74 -4.63 6.97 -9.17
C TYR A 74 -4.98 6.31 -7.84
N PHE A 75 -5.09 4.97 -7.84
CA PHE A 75 -5.38 4.23 -6.62
C PHE A 75 -4.23 4.35 -5.62
N ILE A 76 -2.98 4.28 -6.09
CA ILE A 76 -1.83 4.42 -5.21
C ILE A 76 -1.82 5.79 -4.54
N ALA A 77 -2.11 6.85 -5.29
CA ALA A 77 -2.07 8.21 -4.81
C ALA A 77 -3.20 8.58 -3.84
N LEU A 78 -4.39 8.03 -4.05
CA LEU A 78 -5.57 8.39 -3.28
C LEU A 78 -5.89 7.42 -2.15
N VAL A 79 -5.54 6.14 -2.29
CA VAL A 79 -5.94 5.09 -1.35
C VAL A 79 -4.83 4.78 -0.34
N TYR A 80 -3.58 4.54 -0.77
CA TYR A 80 -2.55 4.09 0.16
C TYR A 80 -2.16 5.11 1.25
N PRO A 81 -2.06 6.43 0.97
CA PRO A 81 -1.86 7.42 2.02
C PRO A 81 -2.96 7.40 3.08
N GLU A 82 -4.20 7.20 2.64
CA GLU A 82 -5.36 7.16 3.52
C GLU A 82 -5.44 5.84 4.31
N VAL A 83 -5.10 4.72 3.68
CA VAL A 83 -4.95 3.44 4.39
C VAL A 83 -3.89 3.55 5.47
N MET A 84 -2.73 4.14 5.17
CA MET A 84 -1.67 4.34 6.16
C MET A 84 -2.16 5.22 7.33
N ARG A 85 -2.86 6.32 7.04
CA ARG A 85 -3.46 7.19 8.06
C ARG A 85 -4.38 6.39 8.97
N GLN A 86 -5.34 5.67 8.42
CA GLN A 86 -6.32 4.92 9.21
C GLN A 86 -5.70 3.79 10.01
N MET A 87 -4.71 3.09 9.43
CA MET A 87 -3.99 2.03 10.13
C MET A 87 -3.20 2.57 11.32
N LEU A 88 -2.44 3.65 11.15
CA LEU A 88 -1.71 4.27 12.25
C LEU A 88 -2.64 4.89 13.30
N THR A 89 -3.73 5.51 12.88
CA THR A 89 -4.79 5.99 13.79
C THR A 89 -5.36 4.83 14.62
N LYS A 90 -5.67 3.68 14.00
CA LYS A 90 -6.14 2.50 14.73
C LYS A 90 -5.09 1.98 15.71
N VAL A 91 -3.81 1.98 15.34
CA VAL A 91 -2.73 1.49 16.20
C VAL A 91 -2.44 2.43 17.37
N LEU A 92 -2.46 3.74 17.14
CA LEU A 92 -1.96 4.72 18.11
C LEU A 92 -3.05 5.43 18.91
N LEU A 93 -4.28 5.51 18.39
CA LEU A 93 -5.33 6.35 18.97
C LEU A 93 -6.58 5.57 19.40
N ASP A 94 -6.73 4.31 19.00
CA ASP A 94 -7.83 3.46 19.47
C ASP A 94 -7.51 2.94 20.88
N PRO A 95 -8.34 3.25 21.89
CA PRO A 95 -8.11 2.80 23.27
C PRO A 95 -8.04 1.28 23.42
N LYS A 96 -8.64 0.51 22.49
CA LYS A 96 -8.56 -0.96 22.50
C LYS A 96 -7.23 -1.50 21.98
N ASN A 97 -6.44 -0.66 21.34
CA ASN A 97 -5.23 -1.02 20.62
C ASN A 97 -4.00 -0.26 21.12
N GLU A 98 -3.99 0.15 22.39
CA GLU A 98 -2.92 0.92 23.03
C GLU A 98 -1.54 0.30 22.73
N TYR A 99 -0.88 0.83 21.70
CA TYR A 99 0.48 0.45 21.33
C TYR A 99 1.46 1.33 22.11
N THR A 100 2.41 0.66 22.74
CA THR A 100 3.53 1.23 23.46
C THR A 100 4.82 0.93 22.70
N ASP A 101 5.85 1.76 22.84
CA ASP A 101 7.16 1.47 22.26
C ASP A 101 7.84 0.24 22.89
N GLU A 102 7.31 -0.27 24.01
CA GLU A 102 7.73 -1.50 24.68
C GLU A 102 7.04 -2.75 24.10
N ASP A 103 5.99 -2.58 23.29
CA ASP A 103 5.38 -3.65 22.48
C ASP A 103 6.30 -3.98 21.30
N GLU A 104 7.50 -4.50 21.61
CA GLU A 104 8.46 -5.01 20.62
C GLU A 104 7.94 -6.26 19.89
N ASP A 105 6.84 -6.83 20.40
CA ASP A 105 6.32 -8.13 19.99
C ASP A 105 5.58 -8.09 18.65
N GLU A 106 6.02 -9.02 17.83
CA GLU A 106 5.58 -9.36 16.48
C GLU A 106 4.07 -9.15 16.24
N GLY A 107 3.73 -8.48 15.14
CA GLY A 107 2.34 -8.29 14.77
C GLY A 107 2.16 -7.15 13.78
N TRP A 108 0.98 -7.11 13.17
CA TRP A 108 0.68 -6.10 12.15
C TRP A 108 0.83 -4.67 12.70
N LYS A 109 0.48 -4.43 13.97
CA LYS A 109 0.61 -3.12 14.63
C LYS A 109 2.07 -2.63 14.63
N ALA A 110 2.97 -3.48 15.14
CA ALA A 110 4.41 -3.21 15.17
C ALA A 110 4.97 -3.05 13.74
N ASP A 111 4.50 -3.84 12.78
CA ASP A 111 4.93 -3.73 11.37
C ASP A 111 4.61 -2.35 10.78
N TRP A 112 3.42 -1.80 11.06
CA TRP A 112 3.03 -0.46 10.60
C TRP A 112 3.85 0.66 11.25
N VAL A 113 4.10 0.58 12.55
CA VAL A 113 4.94 1.57 13.27
C VAL A 113 6.39 1.50 12.80
N LYS A 114 6.95 0.29 12.68
CA LYS A 114 8.32 0.06 12.15
C LYS A 114 8.44 0.58 10.72
N PHE A 115 7.45 0.31 9.87
CA PHE A 115 7.44 0.85 8.50
C PHE A 115 7.43 2.38 8.49
N ALA A 116 6.54 3.01 9.26
CA ALA A 116 6.45 4.47 9.33
C ALA A 116 7.78 5.10 9.78
N ARG A 117 8.43 4.55 10.80
CA ARG A 117 9.77 5.00 11.27
C ARG A 117 10.85 4.82 10.21
N ASN A 118 10.78 3.77 9.41
CA ASN A 118 11.74 3.46 8.36
C ASN A 118 11.62 4.33 7.10
N LEU A 119 10.57 5.16 6.96
CA LEU A 119 10.44 6.11 5.85
C LEU A 119 11.47 7.25 5.91
N GLY A 120 12.07 7.47 7.09
CA GLY A 120 13.12 8.46 7.35
C GLY A 120 12.58 9.85 7.68
N GLY A 121 13.33 10.59 8.51
CA GLY A 121 12.97 11.96 8.92
C GLY A 121 11.77 12.04 9.86
N MET A 122 11.47 10.95 10.56
CA MET A 122 10.42 10.88 11.57
C MET A 122 10.99 11.16 12.96
N GLU A 123 10.27 11.96 13.73
CA GLU A 123 10.52 12.12 15.17
C GLU A 123 10.20 10.81 15.93
N PRO A 124 10.72 10.65 17.15
CA PRO A 124 10.34 9.54 18.04
C PRO A 124 8.82 9.45 18.21
N LEU A 125 8.30 8.24 18.45
CA LEU A 125 6.88 8.05 18.68
C LEU A 125 6.47 8.76 19.99
N PRO A 126 5.43 9.60 20.01
CA PRO A 126 4.96 10.26 21.22
C PRO A 126 4.44 9.28 22.27
N HIS A 127 4.47 9.70 23.54
CA HIS A 127 4.01 8.88 24.65
C HIS A 127 2.52 8.51 24.52
N VAL A 128 2.15 7.44 25.21
CA VAL A 128 0.77 6.99 25.32
C VAL A 128 -0.04 8.05 26.08
N GLY A 129 -1.18 8.44 25.52
CA GLY A 129 -2.05 9.48 26.07
C GLY A 129 -1.89 10.86 25.43
N ASP A 130 -0.75 11.13 24.77
CA ASP A 130 -0.52 12.39 24.04
C ASP A 130 -1.19 12.35 22.66
N ARG A 131 -2.53 12.40 22.68
CA ARG A 131 -3.37 12.24 21.48
C ARG A 131 -2.99 13.23 20.37
N ASP A 132 -2.87 14.50 20.71
CA ASP A 132 -2.61 15.56 19.72
C ASP A 132 -1.24 15.37 19.05
N ASP A 133 -0.21 15.02 19.83
CA ASP A 133 1.13 14.76 19.31
C ASP A 133 1.14 13.49 18.43
N ARG A 134 0.38 12.45 18.82
CA ARG A 134 0.21 11.25 17.99
C ARG A 134 -0.51 11.55 16.68
N GLU A 135 -1.52 12.42 16.66
CA GLU A 135 -2.19 12.87 15.43
C GLU A 135 -1.19 13.59 14.50
N ILE A 136 -0.37 14.50 15.04
CA ILE A 136 0.68 15.20 14.28
C ILE A 136 1.74 14.21 13.75
N TRP A 137 2.10 13.21 14.56
CA TRP A 137 3.05 12.16 14.15
C TRP A 137 2.49 11.32 13.00
N ILE A 138 1.20 10.95 13.04
CA ILE A 138 0.51 10.22 11.97
C ILE A 138 0.53 11.03 10.67
N ASP A 139 0.20 12.32 10.73
CA ASP A 139 0.25 13.21 9.57
C ASP A 139 1.67 13.30 8.98
N SER A 140 2.67 13.39 9.85
CA SER A 140 4.08 13.41 9.45
C SER A 140 4.49 12.10 8.77
N ALA A 141 4.01 10.95 9.27
CA ALA A 141 4.27 9.64 8.69
C ALA A 141 3.64 9.48 7.29
N VAL A 142 2.39 9.91 7.12
CA VAL A 142 1.69 9.89 5.83
C VAL A 142 2.38 10.83 4.83
N ALA A 143 2.84 12.00 5.28
CA ALA A 143 3.62 12.91 4.46
C ALA A 143 4.98 12.29 4.06
N ALA A 144 5.67 11.62 4.98
CA ALA A 144 6.92 10.90 4.71
C ALA A 144 6.70 9.78 3.69
N PHE A 145 5.62 9.01 3.81
CA PHE A 145 5.24 7.98 2.84
C PHE A 145 5.02 8.58 1.45
N SER A 146 4.26 9.66 1.38
CA SER A 146 3.94 10.33 0.12
C SER A 146 5.19 10.88 -0.57
N ARG A 147 6.16 11.40 0.20
CA ARG A 147 7.47 11.84 -0.30
C ARG A 147 8.32 10.66 -0.76
N HIS A 148 8.42 9.61 0.07
CA HIS A 148 9.22 8.41 -0.22
C HIS A 148 8.78 7.74 -1.53
N HIS A 149 7.47 7.69 -1.77
CA HIS A 149 6.89 7.12 -2.98
C HIS A 149 6.67 8.11 -4.11
N LYS A 150 7.05 9.39 -3.93
CA LYS A 150 6.90 10.44 -4.96
C LYS A 150 5.49 10.47 -5.56
N ILE A 151 4.49 10.40 -4.69
CA ILE A 151 3.09 10.14 -5.09
C ILE A 151 2.59 11.15 -6.12
N ARG A 152 2.83 12.44 -5.86
CA ARG A 152 2.42 13.52 -6.76
C ARG A 152 3.07 13.40 -8.14
N GLU A 153 4.39 13.23 -8.17
CA GLU A 153 5.17 13.14 -9.42
C GLU A 153 4.74 11.90 -10.24
N THR A 154 4.50 10.78 -9.58
CA THR A 154 4.03 9.55 -10.22
C THR A 154 2.64 9.71 -10.84
N LEU A 155 1.73 10.43 -10.15
CA LEU A 155 0.41 10.72 -10.66
C LEU A 155 0.46 11.70 -11.85
N GLU A 156 1.25 12.76 -11.75
CA GLU A 156 1.44 13.76 -12.82
C GLU A 156 1.97 13.11 -14.10
N LEU A 157 2.95 12.20 -13.99
CA LEU A 157 3.47 11.46 -15.14
C LEU A 157 2.40 10.59 -15.80
N ALA A 158 1.59 9.88 -15.01
CA ALA A 158 0.53 9.02 -15.52
C ALA A 158 -0.55 9.83 -16.27
N MET A 159 -0.92 11.00 -15.76
CA MET A 159 -1.88 11.89 -16.43
C MET A 159 -1.34 12.42 -17.76
N ASN A 160 -0.09 12.85 -17.80
CA ASN A 160 0.54 13.33 -19.03
C ASN A 160 0.66 12.25 -20.12
N GLU A 161 0.81 10.99 -19.74
CA GLU A 161 0.83 9.85 -20.68
C GLU A 161 -0.55 9.53 -21.26
N GLU A 162 -1.62 9.84 -20.53
CA GLU A 162 -3.01 9.67 -21.00
C GLU A 162 -3.40 10.81 -21.96
N ASP A 163 -2.99 12.05 -21.69
CA ASP A 163 -3.26 13.21 -22.56
C ASP A 163 -2.58 13.13 -23.94
N ASN A 164 -1.52 12.31 -24.06
CA ASN A 164 -0.76 12.11 -25.29
C ASN A 164 -1.23 10.92 -26.14
N LYS A 165 -2.33 10.25 -25.76
CA LYS A 165 -2.92 9.10 -26.48
C LYS A 165 -4.21 9.50 -27.20
#